data_AF-A0A949LTS5-F1
#
_entry.id   AF-A0A949LTS5-F1
#
_cell.length_a   1.000
_cell.length_b   1.000
_cell.length_c   1.000
_cell.angle_alpha   90.00
_cell.angle_beta   90.00
_cell.angle_gamma   90.00
#
_symmetry.space_group_name_H-M   'P 1'
#
loop_
_entity.id
_entity.type
_entity.pdbx_description
1 polymer ?
#
loop_
_entity_poly.entity_id
_entity_poly.type
_entity_poly.pdbx_seq_one_letter_code
_entity_poly.pdbx_strand_id
1 'polypeptide(L)' 'MSQDNLLRLKSPSGTMVYTRKNKKKLANVKLSLKKFDKKLRKRAVFKEVKK' A
#
# COMPACT_ATOMS: atom_id res chain seq x y z
N MET A 1 16.22 3.45 -11.28
CA MET A 1 15.15 3.31 -10.26
C MET A 1 14.43 1.98 -10.44
N SER A 2 14.82 0.94 -9.69
CA SER A 2 14.25 -0.41 -9.87
C SER A 2 12.81 -0.54 -9.35
N GLN A 3 11.97 -1.29 -10.07
CA GLN A 3 10.59 -1.63 -9.71
C GLN A 3 10.50 -2.84 -8.76
N ASP A 4 11.62 -3.48 -8.41
CA ASP A 4 11.64 -4.76 -7.67
C ASP A 4 10.97 -4.67 -6.29
N ASN A 5 11.00 -3.50 -5.67
CA ASN A 5 10.46 -3.25 -4.34
C ASN A 5 9.12 -2.49 -4.35
N LEU A 6 8.54 -2.24 -5.53
CA LEU A 6 7.29 -1.53 -5.68
C LEU A 6 6.10 -2.41 -5.28
N LEU A 7 5.16 -1.86 -4.54
CA LEU A 7 3.91 -2.52 -4.14
C LEU A 7 2.72 -1.59 -4.30
N ARG A 8 1.53 -2.21 -4.38
CA ARG A 8 0.24 -1.51 -4.42
C ARG A 8 -0.42 -1.60 -3.05
N LEU A 9 -0.93 -0.48 -2.57
CA LEU A 9 -1.80 -0.40 -1.40
C LEU A 9 -3.21 -0.09 -1.88
N LYS A 10 -4.19 -0.92 -1.51
CA LYS A 10 -5.59 -0.74 -1.88
C LYS A 10 -6.41 -0.25 -0.69
N SER A 11 -7.18 0.79 -0.91
CA SER A 11 -8.17 1.28 0.05
C SER A 11 -9.46 0.44 0.00
N PRO A 12 -10.32 0.54 1.03
CA PRO A 12 -11.64 -0.07 0.99
C PRO A 12 -12.50 0.40 -0.20
N SER A 13 -12.35 1.66 -0.63
CA SER A 13 -13.10 2.23 -1.77
C SER A 13 -12.48 1.95 -3.16
N GLY A 14 -11.37 1.20 -3.18
CA GLY A 14 -10.66 0.84 -4.41
C GLY A 14 -9.64 1.87 -4.90
N THR A 15 -9.34 2.91 -4.11
CA THR A 15 -8.23 3.83 -4.42
C THR A 15 -6.90 3.09 -4.25
N MET A 16 -6.02 3.18 -5.25
CA MET A 16 -4.70 2.55 -5.23
C MET A 16 -3.61 3.58 -4.98
N VAL A 17 -2.65 3.25 -4.13
CA VAL A 17 -1.45 4.04 -3.87
C VAL A 17 -0.23 3.16 -4.04
N TYR A 18 0.77 3.66 -4.75
CA TYR A 18 2.03 2.95 -4.94
C TYR A 18 3.03 3.36 -3.86
N THR A 19 3.65 2.37 -3.22
CA THR A 19 4.74 2.58 -2.27
C THR A 19 5.86 1.58 -2.51
N ARG A 20 6.97 1.73 -1.78
CA ARG A 20 8.07 0.77 -1.79
C ARG A 20 8.18 0.09 -0.42
N LYS A 21 8.56 -1.19 -0.42
CA LYS A 21 8.83 -1.98 0.79
C LYS A 21 10.22 -2.57 0.70
N ASN A 22 10.95 -2.50 1.81
CA ASN A 22 12.19 -3.24 1.96
C ASN A 22 11.84 -4.73 2.18
N LYS A 23 11.87 -5.51 1.11
CA LYS A 23 11.53 -6.95 1.14
C LYS A 23 12.46 -7.77 2.05
N LYS A 24 13.72 -7.37 2.24
CA LYS A 24 14.65 -8.09 3.12
C LYS A 24 14.25 -7.96 4.60
N LYS A 25 13.92 -6.75 5.04
CA LYS A 25 13.58 -6.48 6.45
C LYS A 25 12.12 -6.80 6.80
N LEU A 26 11.20 -6.67 5.85
CA LEU A 26 9.75 -6.81 6.05
C LEU A 26 9.16 -7.99 5.28
N ALA A 27 9.94 -9.05 5.04
CA ALA A 27 9.54 -10.21 4.24
C ALA A 27 8.22 -10.84 4.71
N ASN A 28 8.04 -10.97 6.03
CA ASN A 28 6.98 -11.77 6.64
C ASN A 28 5.70 -10.99 6.99
N VAL A 29 5.70 -9.66 6.82
CA VAL A 29 4.59 -8.80 7.28
C VAL A 29 3.97 -8.07 6.11
N LYS A 30 2.64 -8.19 5.93
CA LYS A 30 1.89 -7.39 4.97
C LYS A 30 1.69 -5.96 5.52
N LEU A 31 1.98 -4.96 4.70
CA LEU A 31 1.83 -3.56 5.10
C LEU A 31 0.35 -3.17 5.20
N SER A 32 -0.02 -2.59 6.34
CA SER A 32 -1.29 -1.90 6.53
C SER A 32 -1.03 -0.47 6.99
N LEU A 33 -1.35 0.52 6.15
CA LEU A 33 -1.04 1.92 6.42
C LEU A 33 -2.31 2.76 6.38
N LYS A 34 -2.47 3.66 7.37
CA LYS A 34 -3.54 4.68 7.32
C LYS A 34 -3.15 5.76 6.32
N LYS A 35 -3.91 5.89 5.23
CA LYS A 35 -3.71 6.92 4.19
C LYS A 35 -5.04 7.61 3.88
N PHE A 36 -4.95 8.80 3.29
CA PHE A 36 -6.13 9.53 2.86
C PHE A 36 -6.73 8.88 1.61
N ASP A 37 -8.01 8.56 1.67
CA ASP A 37 -8.76 8.05 0.54
C ASP A 37 -9.50 9.18 -0.15
N LYS A 38 -9.17 9.44 -1.43
CA LYS A 38 -9.74 10.54 -2.21
C LYS A 38 -11.24 10.37 -2.44
N LYS A 39 -11.75 9.14 -2.56
CA LYS A 39 -13.18 8.88 -2.81
C LYS A 39 -14.02 9.11 -1.56
N LEU A 40 -13.60 8.54 -0.43
CA LEU A 40 -14.30 8.68 0.86
C LEU A 40 -14.01 10.02 1.56
N ARG A 41 -12.95 10.73 1.13
CA ARG A 41 -12.42 11.96 1.74
C ARG A 41 -12.09 11.81 3.23
N LYS A 42 -11.67 10.61 3.64
CA LYS A 42 -11.32 10.26 5.03
C LYS A 42 -10.04 9.44 5.05
N ARG A 43 -9.37 9.37 6.21
CA ARG A 43 -8.22 8.47 6.39
C ARG A 43 -8.72 7.04 6.61
N ALA A 44 -8.34 6.12 5.74
CA ALA A 44 -8.70 4.71 5.81
C ALA A 44 -7.46 3.84 5.90
N VAL A 45 -7.62 2.58 6.34
CA VAL A 45 -6.54 1.59 6.34
C VAL A 45 -6.42 1.00 4.95
N PHE A 46 -5.26 1.19 4.32
CA PHE A 46 -4.94 0.59 3.04
C PHE A 46 -4.15 -0.69 3.29
N LYS A 47 -4.49 -1.75 2.57
CA LYS A 47 -3.84 -3.07 2.68
C LYS A 47 -2.95 -3.33 1.46
N GLU A 48 -1.85 -4.04 1.69
CA GLU A 48 -0.93 -4.50 0.64
C GLU A 48 -1.62 -5.47 -0.33
N VAL A 49 -1.48 -5.18 -1.63
CA VAL A 49 -1.91 -6.00 -2.75
C VAL A 49 -0.69 -6.28 -3.63
N LYS A 50 -0.65 -7.48 -4.22
CA LYS A 50 0.39 -7.84 -5.19
C LYS A 50 0.39 -6.83 -6.36
N LYS A 51 1.57 -6.60 -6.94
CA LYS A 51 1.71 -5.77 -8.14
C LYS A 51 0.85 -6.33 -9.26
#